data_AF-A0AAW1RQA4-F1
#
_entry.id   AF-A0AAW1RQA4-F1
#
_cell.length_a   1.000
_cell.length_b   1.000
_cell.length_c   1.000
_cell.angle_alpha   90.00
_cell.angle_beta   90.00
_cell.angle_gamma   90.00
#
_symmetry.space_group_name_H-M   'P 1'
#
loop_
_entity.id
_entity.type
_entity.pdbx_description
1 polymer ?
#
loop_
_entity_poly.entity_id
_entity_poly.type
_entity_poly.pdbx_seq_one_letter_code
_entity_poly.pdbx_strand_id
1 'polypeptide(L)'
;MNPLGLNASRFLVALDAQGTLSACGQLEPKPSAVKVEFQELRTLIVAKSARGQGLGTSVMKALVERAGSVPIFLTTLRKTIPFYARAGFQEIPLSQAPRALWFEAAAGTVVARLAANDQLVVLCNQPRFSS
;
A
#
# COMPACT_ATOMS: atom_id res chain seq x y z
N MET A 1 -0.31 9.02 -3.10
CA MET A 1 -1.37 8.40 -3.93
C MET A 1 -0.74 8.07 -5.27
N ASN A 2 -0.88 6.83 -5.76
CA ASN A 2 -0.57 6.52 -7.15
C ASN A 2 -1.87 6.63 -7.98
N PRO A 3 -1.97 7.55 -8.96
CA PRO A 3 -3.19 7.73 -9.77
C PRO A 3 -3.34 6.69 -10.89
N LEU A 4 -2.33 5.85 -11.13
CA LEU A 4 -2.37 4.84 -12.20
C LEU A 4 -3.01 3.53 -11.68
N GLY A 5 -3.88 2.90 -12.47
CA GLY A 5 -4.48 1.61 -12.13
C GLY A 5 -5.70 1.67 -11.20
N LEU A 6 -6.38 2.83 -11.10
CA LEU A 6 -7.62 2.97 -10.33
C LEU A 6 -8.71 2.05 -10.88
N ASN A 7 -9.27 1.20 -10.02
CA ASN A 7 -10.44 0.38 -10.33
C ASN A 7 -11.42 0.41 -9.17
N ALA A 8 -12.62 0.94 -9.39
CA ALA A 8 -13.64 1.13 -8.36
C ALA A 8 -13.97 -0.15 -7.58
N SER A 9 -13.95 -1.33 -8.23
CA SER A 9 -14.27 -2.60 -7.57
C SER A 9 -13.19 -3.10 -6.59
N ARG A 10 -12.01 -2.47 -6.59
CA ARG A 10 -10.87 -2.82 -5.73
C ARG A 10 -10.80 -1.97 -4.47
N PHE A 11 -11.60 -0.90 -4.38
CA PHE A 11 -11.56 0.00 -3.24
C PHE A 11 -12.25 -0.59 -2.02
N LEU A 12 -11.56 -0.48 -0.88
CA LEU A 12 -12.17 -0.48 0.43
C LEU A 12 -12.35 0.97 0.85
N VAL A 13 -13.55 1.32 1.32
CA VAL A 13 -13.92 2.67 1.73
C VAL A 13 -14.37 2.68 3.19
N ALA A 14 -14.02 3.74 3.90
CA ALA A 14 -14.56 4.07 5.20
C ALA A 14 -15.46 5.30 5.05
N LEU A 15 -16.73 5.15 5.42
CA LEU A 15 -17.73 6.20 5.40
C LEU A 15 -17.98 6.69 6.83
N ASP A 16 -18.30 7.97 7.00
CA ASP A 16 -18.81 8.48 8.27
C ASP A 16 -20.30 8.15 8.46
N ALA A 17 -20.89 8.62 9.56
CA ALA A 17 -22.29 8.39 9.88
C ALA A 17 -23.27 9.01 8.85
N GLN A 18 -22.79 9.97 8.04
CA GLN A 18 -23.56 10.64 6.99
C GLN A 18 -23.33 9.99 5.61
N GLY A 19 -22.55 8.90 5.54
CA GLY A 19 -22.21 8.23 4.28
C GLY A 19 -21.10 8.93 3.48
N THR A 20 -20.41 9.91 4.06
CA THR A 20 -19.34 10.66 3.38
C THR A 20 -18.01 9.90 3.46
N LEU A 21 -17.28 9.87 2.33
CA LEU A 21 -15.98 9.19 2.25
C LEU A 21 -14.93 9.85 3.16
N SER A 22 -14.48 9.12 4.17
CA SER A 22 -13.48 9.57 5.14
C SER A 22 -12.10 8.97 4.91
N ALA A 23 -12.03 7.74 4.39
CA ALA A 23 -10.78 7.11 3.97
C ALA A 23 -11.04 6.06 2.89
N CYS A 24 -10.02 5.75 2.10
CA CYS A 24 -10.06 4.63 1.18
C CYS A 24 -8.69 4.03 0.96
N GLY A 25 -8.68 2.79 0.48
CA GLY A 25 -7.49 2.18 -0.07
C GLY A 25 -7.83 1.05 -1.03
N GLN A 26 -6.84 0.63 -1.82
CA GLN A 26 -7.02 -0.48 -2.76
C GLN A 26 -5.76 -1.32 -2.83
N LEU A 27 -5.98 -2.62 -3.07
CA LEU A 27 -4.95 -3.54 -3.51
C LEU A 27 -5.15 -3.84 -4.98
N GLU A 28 -4.07 -3.80 -5.75
CA GLU A 28 -4.03 -4.27 -7.13
C GLU A 28 -3.42 -5.67 -7.17
N PRO A 29 -4.19 -6.70 -7.57
CA PRO A 29 -3.63 -8.03 -7.79
C PRO A 29 -2.65 -8.00 -8.97
N LYS A 30 -1.46 -8.56 -8.77
CA LYS A 30 -0.47 -8.78 -9.84
C LYS A 30 -0.44 -10.28 -10.16
N PRO A 31 -1.11 -10.70 -11.25
CA PRO A 31 -1.19 -12.10 -11.63
C PRO A 31 0.10 -12.60 -12.28
N SER A 32 0.43 -13.86 -12.02
CA SER A 32 1.23 -14.73 -12.86
C SER A 32 0.29 -15.54 -13.78
N ALA A 33 0.84 -16.37 -14.67
CA ALA A 33 0.09 -17.13 -15.68
C ALA A 33 -1.06 -18.00 -15.12
N VAL A 34 -0.99 -18.39 -13.84
CA VAL A 34 -1.96 -19.32 -13.22
C VAL A 34 -2.52 -18.87 -11.86
N LYS A 35 -2.00 -17.79 -11.24
CA LYS A 35 -2.44 -17.32 -9.91
C LYS A 35 -2.03 -15.88 -9.65
N VAL A 36 -2.65 -15.22 -8.67
CA VAL A 36 -2.11 -13.96 -8.12
C VAL A 36 -0.81 -14.27 -7.38
N GLU A 37 0.28 -13.65 -7.81
CA GLU A 37 1.61 -13.86 -7.22
C GLU A 37 1.82 -12.95 -6.01
N PHE A 38 1.39 -11.70 -6.13
CA PHE A 38 1.40 -10.71 -5.06
C PHE A 38 0.32 -9.66 -5.30
N GLN A 39 0.05 -8.83 -4.29
CA GLN A 39 -0.78 -7.65 -4.43
C GLN A 39 0.05 -6.39 -4.18
N GLU A 40 -0.32 -5.30 -4.82
CA GLU A 40 0.32 -4.00 -4.62
C GLU A 40 -0.65 -3.03 -3.96
N LEU A 41 -0.22 -2.36 -2.89
CA LEU A 41 -1.00 -1.27 -2.32
C LEU A 41 -0.78 0.02 -3.12
N ARG A 42 -1.73 0.34 -3.99
CA ARG A 42 -1.67 1.49 -4.91
C ARG A 42 -2.12 2.80 -4.27
N THR A 43 -3.17 2.71 -3.46
CA THR A 43 -3.82 3.87 -2.85
C THR A 43 -4.13 3.59 -1.40
N LEU A 44 -3.79 4.55 -0.55
CA LEU A 44 -4.30 4.68 0.80
C LEU A 44 -4.39 6.18 1.12
N ILE A 45 -5.59 6.68 1.36
CA ILE A 45 -5.85 8.10 1.58
C ILE A 45 -6.84 8.25 2.72
N VAL A 46 -6.60 9.25 3.56
CA VAL A 46 -7.52 9.70 4.60
C VAL A 46 -7.83 11.18 4.34
N ALA A 47 -9.12 11.51 4.31
CA ALA A 47 -9.61 12.88 4.20
C ALA A 47 -8.96 13.74 5.27
N LYS A 48 -8.56 14.99 4.94
CA LYS A 48 -7.76 15.83 5.83
C LYS A 48 -8.44 16.04 7.19
N SER A 49 -9.76 16.25 7.19
CA SER A 49 -10.61 16.40 8.38
C SER A 49 -10.70 15.15 9.25
N ALA A 50 -10.44 13.96 8.68
CA ALA A 50 -10.57 12.68 9.36
C ALA A 50 -9.22 12.06 9.79
N ARG A 51 -8.10 12.78 9.59
CA ARG A 51 -6.76 12.31 10.00
C ARG A 51 -6.60 12.33 11.53
N GLY A 52 -5.66 11.52 12.02
CA GLY A 52 -5.38 11.40 13.46
C GLY A 52 -6.32 10.45 14.21
N GLN A 53 -7.36 9.92 13.56
CA GLN A 53 -8.40 9.07 14.18
C GLN A 53 -8.19 7.57 13.93
N GLY A 54 -7.01 7.16 13.44
CA GLY A 54 -6.70 5.75 13.18
C GLY A 54 -7.28 5.17 11.89
N LEU A 55 -8.12 5.88 11.14
CA LEU A 55 -8.79 5.39 9.92
C LEU A 55 -7.84 4.77 8.88
N GLY A 56 -6.70 5.42 8.62
CA GLY A 56 -5.71 4.89 7.67
C GLY A 56 -5.14 3.55 8.11
N THR A 57 -4.92 3.36 9.41
CA THR A 57 -4.46 2.08 9.97
C THR A 57 -5.57 1.03 9.91
N SER A 58 -6.83 1.40 10.18
CA SER A 58 -7.97 0.48 10.07
C SER A 58 -8.17 -0.01 8.63
N VAL A 59 -8.17 0.90 7.65
CA VAL A 59 -8.26 0.54 6.22
C VAL A 59 -7.08 -0.35 5.82
N MET A 60 -5.86 -0.02 6.22
CA MET A 60 -4.68 -0.84 5.94
C MET A 60 -4.83 -2.26 6.48
N LYS A 61 -5.20 -2.42 7.74
CA LYS A 61 -5.36 -3.74 8.36
C LYS A 61 -6.44 -4.58 7.66
N ALA A 62 -7.57 -3.96 7.31
CA ALA A 62 -8.63 -4.64 6.57
C ALA A 62 -8.20 -5.05 5.16
N LEU A 63 -7.36 -4.25 4.48
CA LEU A 63 -6.76 -4.66 3.20
C LEU A 63 -5.78 -5.83 3.38
N VAL A 64 -4.94 -5.79 4.42
CA VAL A 64 -4.02 -6.89 4.75
C VAL A 64 -4.78 -8.19 5.02
N GLU A 65 -5.86 -8.13 5.81
CA GLU A 65 -6.73 -9.25 6.09
C GLU A 65 -7.39 -9.79 4.81
N ARG A 66 -7.91 -8.91 3.95
CA ARG A 66 -8.50 -9.27 2.65
C ARG A 66 -7.51 -9.95 1.71
N ALA A 67 -6.22 -9.63 1.80
CA ALA A 67 -5.20 -10.26 0.96
C ALA A 67 -4.93 -11.72 1.35
N GLY A 68 -5.27 -12.12 2.58
CA GLY A 68 -5.09 -13.48 3.08
C GLY A 68 -3.65 -13.95 2.97
N SER A 69 -3.42 -15.05 2.24
CA SER A 69 -2.11 -15.67 2.06
C SER A 69 -1.28 -15.08 0.91
N VAL A 70 -1.68 -13.94 0.35
CA VAL A 70 -0.96 -13.31 -0.76
C VAL A 70 -0.09 -12.17 -0.22
N PRO A 71 1.23 -12.13 -0.52
CA PRO A 71 2.09 -11.05 -0.04
C PRO A 71 1.69 -9.71 -0.65
N ILE A 72 1.87 -8.64 0.13
CA ILE A 72 1.56 -7.27 -0.28
C ILE A 72 2.84 -6.46 -0.36
N PHE A 73 3.00 -5.71 -1.44
CA PHE A 73 4.11 -4.79 -1.63
C PHE A 73 3.61 -3.36 -1.82
N LEU A 74 4.46 -2.39 -1.49
CA LEU A 74 4.22 -0.99 -1.80
C LEU A 74 5.52 -0.21 -1.93
N THR A 75 5.49 0.84 -2.76
CA THR A 75 6.53 1.87 -2.80
C THR A 75 6.06 3.07 -1.98
N THR A 76 6.90 3.57 -1.08
CA THR A 76 6.57 4.74 -0.27
C THR A 76 7.81 5.52 0.14
N LEU A 77 7.60 6.69 0.73
CA LEU A 77 8.67 7.47 1.33
C LEU A 77 9.16 6.83 2.64
N ARG A 78 10.47 6.79 2.87
CA ARG A 78 11.08 6.15 4.05
C ARG A 78 10.50 6.67 5.36
N LYS A 79 10.22 7.97 5.50
CA LYS A 79 9.63 8.53 6.73
C LYS A 79 8.26 7.95 7.11
N THR A 80 7.57 7.30 6.18
CA THR A 80 6.26 6.69 6.41
C THR A 80 6.33 5.25 6.91
N ILE A 81 7.52 4.64 6.99
CA ILE A 81 7.71 3.27 7.49
C ILE A 81 6.98 3.02 8.83
N PRO A 82 7.08 3.89 9.86
CA PRO A 82 6.41 3.64 11.14
C PRO A 82 4.89 3.53 11.04
N PHE A 83 4.27 4.13 10.01
CA PHE A 83 2.84 3.99 9.77
C PHE A 83 2.50 2.59 9.25
N TYR A 84 3.23 2.09 8.25
CA TYR A 84 2.99 0.78 7.63
C TYR A 84 3.42 -0.38 8.52
N ALA A 85 4.45 -0.19 9.36
CA ALA A 85 4.91 -1.20 10.32
C ALA A 85 3.81 -1.65 11.31
N ARG A 86 2.82 -0.78 11.60
CA ARG A 86 1.64 -1.10 12.43
C ARG A 86 0.74 -2.18 11.83
N ALA A 87 0.88 -2.41 10.53
CA ALA A 87 0.19 -3.46 9.79
C ALA A 87 1.17 -4.55 9.31
N GLY A 88 2.34 -4.68 9.94
CA GLY A 88 3.29 -5.78 9.69
C GLY A 88 4.17 -5.61 8.44
N PHE A 89 4.17 -4.45 7.80
CA PHE A 89 5.09 -4.17 6.70
C PHE A 89 6.53 -3.96 7.19
N GLN A 90 7.48 -4.44 6.41
CA GLN A 90 8.92 -4.28 6.64
C GLN A 90 9.59 -3.74 5.38
N GLU A 91 10.61 -2.89 5.54
CA GLU A 91 11.45 -2.46 4.42
C GLU A 91 12.26 -3.65 3.90
N ILE A 92 12.25 -3.85 2.59
CA ILE A 92 13.04 -4.89 1.93
C ILE A 92 13.99 -4.27 0.90
N PRO A 93 15.14 -4.90 0.63
CA PRO A 93 15.99 -4.50 -0.48
C PRO A 93 15.23 -4.59 -1.81
N LEU A 94 15.48 -3.64 -2.74
CA LEU A 94 14.86 -3.67 -4.07
C LEU A 94 15.14 -5.00 -4.80
N SER A 95 16.32 -5.59 -4.59
CA SER A 95 16.70 -6.90 -5.15
C SER A 95 15.77 -8.06 -4.75
N GLN A 96 15.01 -7.92 -3.66
CA GLN A 96 14.02 -8.89 -3.19
C GLN A 96 12.58 -8.56 -3.60
N ALA A 97 12.34 -7.37 -4.17
CA ALA A 97 11.02 -6.98 -4.66
C ALA A 97 10.72 -7.61 -6.03
N PRO A 98 9.45 -7.88 -6.37
CA PRO A 98 9.06 -8.26 -7.72
C PRO A 98 9.54 -7.24 -8.77
N ARG A 99 10.07 -7.73 -9.90
CA ARG A 99 10.63 -6.88 -10.97
C ARG A 99 9.64 -5.82 -11.49
N ALA A 100 8.35 -6.12 -11.48
CA ALA A 100 7.31 -5.17 -11.87
C ALA A 100 7.36 -3.86 -11.04
N LEU A 101 7.74 -3.95 -9.75
CA LEU A 101 7.87 -2.78 -8.87
C LEU A 101 9.17 -2.00 -9.07
N TRP A 102 10.18 -2.59 -9.71
CA TRP A 102 11.46 -1.93 -9.91
C TRP A 102 11.33 -0.74 -10.86
N PHE A 103 10.53 -0.90 -11.90
CA PHE A 103 10.24 0.18 -12.86
C PHE A 103 9.53 1.36 -12.17
N GLU A 104 8.54 1.05 -11.33
CA GLU A 104 7.81 2.08 -10.58
C GLU A 104 8.69 2.76 -9.53
N ALA A 105 9.49 1.99 -8.80
CA ALA A 105 10.41 2.51 -7.80
C ALA A 105 11.49 3.41 -8.44
N ALA A 106 12.03 3.01 -9.60
CA ALA A 106 13.02 3.80 -10.33
C ALA A 106 12.45 5.15 -10.78
N ALA A 107 11.26 5.15 -11.39
CA ALA A 107 10.58 6.38 -11.81
C ALA A 107 10.23 7.28 -10.60
N GLY A 108 9.73 6.69 -9.51
CA GLY A 108 9.34 7.42 -8.31
C GLY A 108 10.50 7.99 -7.50
N THR A 109 11.67 7.34 -7.50
CA THR A 109 12.84 7.77 -6.70
C THR A 109 13.37 9.13 -7.14
N VAL A 110 13.38 9.41 -8.44
CA VAL A 110 13.80 10.71 -8.99
C VAL A 110 12.86 11.82 -8.51
N VAL A 111 11.54 11.58 -8.58
CA VAL A 111 10.52 12.56 -8.16
C VAL A 111 10.54 12.77 -6.64
N ALA A 112 10.64 11.69 -5.85
CA ALA A 112 10.64 11.76 -4.39
C ALA A 112 11.82 12.56 -3.82
N ARG A 113 13.02 12.36 -4.38
CA ARG A 113 14.22 13.11 -3.96
C ARG A 113 14.06 14.60 -4.22
N LEU A 114 13.51 14.98 -5.37
CA LEU A 114 13.35 16.38 -5.78
C LEU A 114 12.22 17.09 -5.05
N ALA A 115 11.07 16.44 -4.86
CA ALA A 115 9.86 17.08 -4.35
C ALA A 115 9.66 16.96 -2.83
N ALA A 116 10.24 15.93 -2.19
CA ALA A 116 9.95 15.59 -0.79
C ALA A 116 11.19 15.50 0.11
N ASN A 117 12.41 15.69 -0.44
CA ASN A 117 13.70 15.51 0.24
C ASN A 117 13.74 14.21 1.06
N ASP A 118 13.24 13.12 0.47
CA ASP A 118 13.08 11.82 1.11
C ASP A 118 13.41 10.71 0.12
N GLN A 119 13.63 9.50 0.62
CA GLN A 119 13.97 8.33 -0.19
C GLN A 119 12.74 7.46 -0.42
N LEU A 120 12.54 7.04 -1.66
CA LEU A 120 11.56 6.02 -1.98
C LEU A 120 12.13 4.64 -1.57
N VAL A 121 11.33 3.85 -0.88
CA VAL A 121 11.65 2.50 -0.39
C VAL A 121 10.54 1.53 -0.77
N VAL A 122 10.86 0.24 -0.77
CA VAL A 122 9.87 -0.83 -0.96
C VAL A 122 9.59 -1.50 0.37
N LEU A 123 8.32 -1.60 0.73
CA LEU A 123 7.89 -2.36 1.90
C LEU A 123 7.13 -3.62 1.47
N CYS A 124 7.24 -4.68 2.27
CA CYS A 124 6.54 -5.93 2.08
C CYS A 124 5.82 -6.34 3.37
N ASN A 125 4.59 -6.81 3.25
CA ASN A 125 3.90 -7.60 4.25
C ASN A 125 3.80 -9.04 3.70
N GLN A 126 4.44 -9.98 4.40
CA GLN A 126 4.31 -11.40 4.08
C GLN A 126 3.23 -12.04 4.95
N PRO A 127 2.46 -12.99 4.39
CA PRO A 127 1.52 -13.78 5.19
C PRO A 127 2.28 -14.51 6.28
N ARG A 128 1.77 -14.46 7.51
CA ARG A 128 2.26 -15.34 8.56
C ARG A 128 1.62 -16.71 8.33
N PHE A 129 2.43 -17.71 8.03
CA PHE A 129 2.00 -19.09 8.17
C PHE A 129 1.81 -19.33 9.68
N SER A 130 0.58 -19.59 10.10
CA SER A 130 0.33 -20.10 11.45
C SER A 130 0.97 -21.48 11.53
N SER A 131 2.00 -21.63 12.38
CA SER A 131 2.61 -22.90 12.75
C SER A 131 1.62 -23.82 13.44
#